data_AF-S7MC62-F1
#
_entry.id   AF-S7MC62-F1
#
_cell.length_a   1.000
_cell.length_b   1.000
_cell.length_c   1.000
_cell.angle_alpha   90.00
_cell.angle_beta   90.00
_cell.angle_gamma   90.00
#
_symmetry.space_group_name_H-M   'P 1'
#
loop_
_entity.id
_entity.type
_entity.pdbx_description
1 polymer ?
#
loop_
_entity_poly.entity_id
_entity_poly.type
_entity_poly.pdbx_seq_one_letter_code
_entity_poly.pdbx_strand_id
1 'polypeptide(L)' 'MMAGIDDCYTSARGCTATLGHFAKATFDAISKTYSYLTPGLWKENVFTKSPYQEFTDHLVKTHTGVSVQKAQAPAVATT' A
#
# COMPACT_ATOMS: atom_id res chain seq x y z
N MET A 1 -14.05 -13.33 10.13
CA MET A 1 -13.44 -12.12 10.76
C MET A 1 -12.69 -11.34 9.68
N MET A 2 -12.56 -10.00 9.78
CA MET A 2 -12.11 -9.14 8.66
C MET A 2 -10.70 -9.45 8.11
N ALA A 3 -9.78 -9.95 8.94
CA ALA A 3 -8.39 -10.23 8.54
C ALA A 3 -8.16 -11.66 8.03
N GLY A 4 -9.16 -12.56 8.09
CA GLY A 4 -9.03 -13.94 7.61
C GLY A 4 -8.08 -14.84 8.42
N ILE A 5 -7.82 -14.54 9.70
CA ILE A 5 -7.00 -15.37 10.60
C ILE A 5 -7.90 -16.44 11.25
N ASP A 6 -7.54 -17.71 11.11
CA ASP A 6 -8.28 -18.86 11.69
C ASP A 6 -8.03 -18.96 13.21
N ASP A 7 -6.75 -19.00 13.61
CA ASP A 7 -6.33 -19.14 15.00
C ASP A 7 -5.25 -18.12 15.37
N CYS A 8 -5.43 -17.42 16.50
CA CYS A 8 -4.37 -16.60 17.09
C CYS A 8 -4.53 -16.46 18.61
N TYR A 9 -3.40 -16.47 19.33
CA TYR A 9 -3.35 -16.02 20.71
C TYR A 9 -3.19 -14.50 20.76
N THR A 10 -3.90 -13.86 21.69
CA THR A 10 -3.84 -12.41 21.86
C THR A 10 -3.48 -12.04 23.29
N SER A 11 -2.76 -10.95 23.45
CA SER A 11 -2.51 -10.30 24.73
C SER A 11 -2.55 -8.80 24.52
N ALA A 12 -3.23 -8.09 25.42
CA ALA A 12 -3.33 -6.64 25.36
C ALA A 12 -2.90 -6.07 26.72
N ARG A 13 -2.09 -5.01 26.67
CA ARG A 13 -1.67 -4.25 27.86
C ARG A 13 -1.88 -2.75 27.61
N GLY A 14 -2.21 -2.00 28.67
CA GLY A 14 -2.56 -0.59 28.59
C GLY A 14 -4.07 -0.34 28.73
N CYS A 15 -4.53 0.87 28.37
CA CYS A 15 -5.94 1.26 28.47
C CYS A 15 -6.78 0.69 27.31
N THR A 16 -7.08 -0.61 27.38
CA THR A 16 -7.85 -1.34 26.36
C THR A 16 -9.33 -0.97 26.32
N ALA A 17 -9.84 -0.26 27.34
CA ALA A 17 -11.22 0.23 27.39
C ALA A 17 -11.53 1.27 26.30
N THR A 18 -10.50 1.91 25.73
CA THR A 18 -10.67 2.87 24.63
C THR A 18 -10.68 2.14 23.29
N LEU A 19 -11.87 1.99 22.71
CA LEU A 19 -12.09 1.22 21.47
C LEU A 19 -11.14 1.63 20.33
N GLY A 20 -10.99 2.93 20.08
CA GLY A 20 -10.16 3.43 18.98
C GLY A 20 -8.68 3.06 19.13
N HIS A 21 -8.13 3.12 20.34
CA HIS A 21 -6.73 2.76 20.59
C HIS A 21 -6.52 1.25 20.46
N PHE A 22 -7.46 0.45 21.00
CA PHE A 22 -7.40 -1.00 20.91
C PHE A 22 -7.52 -1.51 19.46
N ALA A 23 -8.47 -0.96 18.69
CA ALA A 23 -8.63 -1.29 17.28
C ALA A 23 -7.39 -0.89 16.45
N LYS A 24 -6.82 0.29 16.69
CA LYS A 24 -5.59 0.74 16.03
C LYS A 24 -4.39 -0.15 16.37
N ALA A 25 -4.24 -0.55 17.64
CA ALA A 25 -3.17 -1.47 18.06
C ALA A 25 -3.29 -2.83 17.37
N THR A 26 -4.51 -3.34 17.22
CA THR A 26 -4.76 -4.60 16.51
C THR A 26 -4.45 -4.48 15.02
N PHE A 27 -4.85 -3.39 14.37
CA PHE A 27 -4.53 -3.13 12.96
C PHE A 27 -3.02 -2.99 12.72
N ASP A 28 -2.32 -2.30 13.62
CA ASP A 28 -0.86 -2.15 13.57
C ASP A 28 -0.15 -3.51 13.75
N ALA A 29 -0.61 -4.35 14.67
CA ALA A 29 -0.07 -5.69 14.86
C ALA A 29 -0.21 -6.57 13.60
N ILE A 30 -1.35 -6.50 12.91
CA ILE A 30 -1.57 -7.20 11.63
C ILE A 30 -0.68 -6.59 10.52
N SER A 31 -0.57 -5.26 10.45
CA SER A 31 0.27 -4.60 9.44
C SER A 31 1.74 -5.02 9.54
N LYS A 32 2.24 -5.16 10.78
CA LYS A 32 3.60 -5.61 11.08
C LYS A 32 3.92 -7.03 10.63
N THR A 33 2.92 -7.88 10.34
CA THR A 33 3.20 -9.24 9.84
C THR A 33 3.87 -9.20 8.47
N TYR A 34 3.56 -8.21 7.62
CA TYR A 34 4.25 -7.99 6.36
C TYR A 34 5.62 -7.33 6.52
N SER A 35 5.81 -6.57 7.59
CA SER A 35 7.11 -5.95 7.92
C SER A 35 8.11 -6.93 8.51
N TYR A 36 7.64 -8.06 9.05
CA TYR A 36 8.49 -9.07 9.67
C TYR A 36 9.17 -9.94 8.60
N LEU A 37 10.51 -9.96 8.59
CA LEU A 37 11.28 -10.72 7.62
C LEU A 37 11.59 -12.12 8.15
N THR A 38 10.94 -13.14 7.59
CA THR A 38 11.24 -14.54 7.90
C THR A 38 12.28 -15.12 6.93
N PRO A 39 12.99 -16.20 7.28
CA PRO A 39 14.00 -16.81 6.41
C PRO A 39 13.53 -17.19 5.00
N GLY A 40 12.24 -17.51 4.83
CA GLY A 40 11.65 -17.81 3.51
C GLY A 40 11.54 -16.59 2.58
N LEU A 41 11.59 -15.38 3.14
CA LEU A 41 11.48 -14.10 2.42
C LEU A 41 12.86 -13.46 2.14
N TRP A 42 13.97 -14.10 2.51
CA TRP A 42 15.33 -13.54 2.32
C TRP A 42 15.79 -13.50 0.87
N LYS A 43 15.13 -14.24 -0.03
CA LYS A 43 15.48 -14.22 -1.44
C LYS A 43 15.16 -12.83 -2.01
N GLU A 44 16.12 -12.29 -2.77
CA GLU A 44 15.96 -11.02 -3.48
C GLU A 44 14.69 -10.97 -4.32
N ASN A 45 13.95 -9.87 -4.22
CA ASN A 45 12.73 -9.66 -4.98
C ASN A 45 13.04 -9.02 -6.34
N VAL A 46 12.35 -9.46 -7.39
CA VAL A 46 12.47 -8.85 -8.73
C VAL A 46 11.46 -7.72 -8.82
N PHE A 47 11.95 -6.48 -8.87
CA PHE A 47 11.08 -5.32 -9.06
C PHE A 47 10.54 -5.28 -10.48
N THR A 48 9.22 -5.36 -10.62
CA THR A 48 8.52 -5.14 -11.89
C THR A 48 8.19 -3.66 -12.07
N LYS A 49 7.79 -3.28 -13.28
CA LYS A 49 7.27 -1.92 -13.50
C LYS A 49 6.03 -1.71 -12.63
N SER A 50 5.81 -0.47 -12.20
CA SER A 50 4.60 -0.16 -11.44
C SER A 50 3.37 -0.30 -12.34
N PRO A 51 2.21 -0.71 -11.81
CA PRO A 51 0.98 -0.81 -12.60
C PRO A 51 0.60 0.53 -13.27
N TYR A 52 0.91 1.66 -12.63
CA TYR A 52 0.71 2.99 -13.21
C TYR A 52 1.53 3.21 -14.48
N GLN A 53 2.75 2.67 -14.53
CA GLN A 53 3.61 2.74 -15.70
C GLN A 53 3.18 1.73 -16.77
N GLU A 54 2.79 0.51 -16.39
CA GLU A 54 2.37 -0.53 -17.34
C GLU A 54 1.04 -0.21 -18.03
N PHE A 55 0.08 0.40 -17.31
CA PHE A 55 -1.26 0.68 -17.83
C PHE A 55 -1.49 2.16 -18.12
N THR A 56 -0.43 2.93 -18.36
CA THR A 56 -0.51 4.39 -18.57
C THR A 56 -1.52 4.79 -19.64
N ASP A 57 -1.51 4.11 -20.80
CA ASP A 57 -2.41 4.41 -21.92
C ASP A 57 -3.88 4.17 -21.56
N HIS A 58 -4.16 3.13 -20.78
CA HIS A 58 -5.51 2.79 -20.32
C HIS A 58 -6.00 3.78 -19.25
N LEU A 59 -5.12 4.18 -18.34
CA LEU A 59 -5.42 5.12 -17.27
C LEU A 59 -5.69 6.53 -17.83
N VAL A 60 -4.89 6.99 -18.81
CA VAL A 60 -5.11 8.28 -19.48
C VAL A 60 -6.49 8.33 -20.13
N LYS A 61 -6.94 7.24 -20.76
CA LYS A 61 -8.26 7.20 -21.42
C LYS A 61 -9.44 7.19 -20.43
N THR A 62 -9.27 6.60 -19.26
CA THR A 62 -10.37 6.32 -18.31
C THR A 62 -10.43 7.30 -17.14
N HIS A 63 -9.29 7.86 -16.72
CA HIS A 63 -9.16 8.70 -15.52
C HIS A 63 -9.17 10.21 -15.81
N THR A 64 -9.00 10.63 -17.06
CA THR A 64 -8.92 12.07 -17.44
C THR A 64 -10.25 12.82 -17.38
N GLY A 65 -11.36 12.17 -17.02
CA GLY A 65 -12.65 12.83 -16.81
C GLY A 65 -12.75 13.70 -15.54
N VAL A 66 -11.78 13.62 -14.60
CA VAL A 66 -11.90 14.28 -13.27
C VAL A 66 -10.86 15.37 -12.99
N SER A 67 -9.75 15.47 -13.74
CA SER A 67 -8.77 16.56 -13.53
C SER A 67 -7.78 16.72 -14.69
N VAL A 68 -8.19 17.36 -15.78
CA VAL A 68 -7.23 17.92 -16.75
C VAL A 68 -6.96 19.37 -16.37
N GLN A 69 -5.92 19.60 -15.55
CA GLN A 69 -5.15 20.84 -15.65
C GLN A 69 -4.08 20.63 -16.74
N LYS A 70 -4.24 21.45 -17.78
CA LYS A 70 -3.50 21.61 -19.04
C LYS A 70 -2.03 21.18 -19.00
N ALA A 71 -1.63 20.34 -19.96
CA ALA A 71 -0.24 19.98 -20.23
C ALA A 71 0.58 21.21 -20.68
N GLN A 72 1.76 21.40 -20.08
CA GLN A 72 2.79 22.31 -20.56
C GLN A 72 3.64 21.58 -21.61
N ALA A 73 3.79 22.18 -22.79
CA ALA A 73 4.56 21.63 -23.90
C ALA A 73 6.06 21.47 -23.56
N PRO A 74 6.75 20.46 -24.12
CA PRO A 74 8.20 20.33 -23.95
C PRO A 74 8.91 21.46 -24.71
N ALA A 75 9.74 22.23 -24.00
CA ALA A 75 10.66 23.16 -24.62
C ALA A 75 11.77 22.37 -25.32
N VAL A 76 11.68 22.29 -26.65
CA VAL A 76 12.82 21.94 -27.49
C VAL A 76 13.84 23.07 -27.38
N ALA A 77 15.01 22.78 -26.83
CA ALA A 77 16.19 23.63 -26.96
C ALA A 77 17.30 22.81 -27.62
N THR A 78 17.45 23.05 -28.92
CA THR A 78 18.63 22.74 -29.72
C THR A 78 19.82 23.53 -29.19
N THR A 79 20.93 22.84 -28.88
CA THR A 79 22.31 23.10 -29.33
C THR A 79 23.22 22.04 -28.72
#